data_AF-X0UH22-F1
#
_entry.id   AF-X0UH22-F1
#
_cell.length_a   1.000
_cell.length_b   1.000
_cell.length_c   1.000
_cell.angle_alpha   90.00
_cell.angle_beta   90.00
_cell.angle_gamma   90.00
#
_symmetry.space_group_name_H-M   'P 1'
#
loop_
_entity.id
_entity.type
_entity.pdbx_description
1 polymer ?
#
loop_
_entity_poly.entity_id
_entity_poly.type
_entity_poly.pdbx_seq_one_letter_code
_entity_poly.pdbx_strand_id
1 'polypeptide(L)' 'MGFLTQHLAEKRAIPSFYSIGGDPWSFIDFPQKTKSGAAVSETSSLGVTAVWACIKVLANTMASLPLITYKRLDKKGKER' A
#
# COMPACT_ATOMS: atom_id res chain seq x y z
N MET A 1 -13.12 -29.96 24.80
CA MET A 1 -13.76 -28.64 24.55
C MET A 1 -12.84 -27.65 23.82
N GLY A 2 -12.11 -28.05 22.77
CA GLY A 2 -11.13 -27.15 22.11
C GLY A 2 -11.00 -27.31 20.59
N PHE A 3 -11.91 -28.06 19.95
CA PHE A 3 -11.86 -28.32 18.50
C PHE A 3 -12.36 -27.12 17.68
N LEU A 4 -13.31 -26.34 18.22
CA LEU A 4 -13.92 -25.20 17.52
C LEU A 4 -13.12 -23.89 17.65
N THR A 5 -12.18 -23.80 18.60
CA THR A 5 -11.35 -22.60 18.80
C THR A 5 -10.21 -22.48 17.79
N GLN A 6 -9.83 -23.57 17.10
CA GLN A 6 -8.77 -23.53 16.08
C GLN A 6 -9.24 -23.00 14.72
N HIS A 7 -10.55 -22.98 14.45
CA HIS A 7 -11.12 -22.46 13.19
C HIS A 7 -11.36 -20.95 13.21
N LEU A 8 -11.39 -20.32 14.39
CA LEU A 8 -11.58 -18.86 14.55
C LEU A 8 -10.25 -18.10 14.71
N ALA A 9 -9.12 -18.81 14.81
CA ALA A 9 -7.80 -18.20 14.75
C ALA A 9 -7.52 -17.80 13.29
N GLU A 10 -8.08 -16.66 12.89
CA GLU A 10 -7.84 -15.98 11.63
C GLU A 10 -6.33 -15.93 11.39
N LYS A 11 -5.85 -16.79 10.49
CA LYS A 11 -4.49 -16.70 9.96
C LYS A 11 -4.46 -15.43 9.15
N ARG A 12 -4.09 -14.30 9.78
CA ARG A 12 -3.78 -13.06 9.07
C ARG A 12 -2.91 -13.44 7.88
N ALA A 13 -3.44 -13.22 6.68
CA ALA A 13 -2.72 -13.50 5.45
C ALA A 13 -1.57 -12.49 5.38
N ILE A 14 -0.39 -12.92 5.78
CA ILE A 14 0.82 -12.14 5.62
C ILE A 14 1.28 -12.41 4.17
N PRO A 15 1.48 -11.38 3.34
CA PRO A 15 1.94 -11.59 1.98
C PRO A 15 3.28 -12.31 2.00
N SER A 16 3.42 -13.35 1.18
CA SER A 16 4.72 -14.00 1.01
C SER A 16 5.63 -13.04 0.27
N PHE A 17 6.57 -12.44 0.99
CA PHE A 17 7.31 -11.27 0.56
C PHE A 17 8.29 -11.52 -0.60
N TYR A 18 8.52 -10.44 -1.34
CA TYR A 18 9.46 -10.21 -2.42
C TYR A 18 10.87 -10.05 -1.83
N SER A 19 11.87 -10.84 -2.25
CA SER A 19 13.25 -10.64 -1.79
C SER A 19 13.74 -9.25 -2.20
N ILE A 20 13.91 -8.32 -1.25
CA ILE A 20 14.73 -7.12 -1.46
C ILE A 20 16.18 -7.58 -1.29
N GLY A 21 16.73 -8.12 -2.37
CA GLY A 21 18.14 -8.48 -2.41
C GLY A 21 19.00 -7.22 -2.38
N GLY A 22 19.57 -6.90 -1.21
CA GLY A 22 20.72 -5.98 -1.15
C GLY A 22 20.86 -5.05 0.06
N ASP A 23 19.89 -4.97 0.98
CA ASP A 23 19.88 -3.89 1.98
C ASP A 23 20.56 -4.32 3.31
N PRO A 24 21.76 -3.82 3.65
CA PRO A 24 22.53 -4.30 4.82
C PRO A 24 21.97 -3.85 6.18
N TRP A 25 20.93 -3.02 6.18
CA TRP A 25 20.37 -2.38 7.38
C TRP A 25 18.90 -2.76 7.66
N SER A 26 18.36 -3.76 6.94
CA SER A 26 16.97 -4.19 7.11
C SER A 26 16.82 -5.15 8.30
N PHE A 27 16.63 -4.60 9.50
CA PHE A 27 16.28 -5.37 10.71
C PHE A 27 14.84 -5.93 10.70
N ILE A 28 14.16 -5.85 9.56
CA ILE A 28 12.71 -6.12 9.40
C ILE A 28 12.46 -7.34 8.52
N ASP A 29 13.44 -8.25 8.43
CA ASP A 29 13.45 -9.38 7.52
C ASP A 29 12.53 -10.53 8.00
N PHE A 30 11.23 -10.27 8.11
CA PHE A 30 10.18 -11.29 8.21
C PHE A 30 8.92 -10.82 7.47
N PRO A 31 8.45 -11.64 6.52
CA PRO A 31 7.67 -12.80 6.96
C PRO A 31 8.12 -14.13 6.34
N GLN A 32 8.23 -15.13 7.21
CA GLN A 32 8.32 -16.54 6.84
C GLN A 32 7.25 -16.84 5.78
N LYS A 33 7.65 -17.49 4.67
CA LYS A 33 6.72 -17.93 3.62
C LYS A 33 5.67 -18.84 4.26
N THR A 34 4.50 -18.30 4.57
CA THR A 34 3.37 -19.09 5.03
C THR A 34 2.73 -19.78 3.83
N LYS A 35 2.31 -21.04 4.00
CA LYS A 35 1.64 -21.82 2.93
C LYS A 35 0.39 -21.13 2.37
N SER A 36 -0.18 -20.17 3.10
CA SER A 36 -1.39 -19.43 2.73
C SER A 36 -1.12 -18.00 2.24
N GLY A 37 0.13 -17.56 2.18
CA GLY A 37 0.48 -16.20 1.76
C GLY A 37 0.47 -16.08 0.25
N ALA A 38 -0.28 -15.12 -0.29
CA ALA A 38 -0.22 -14.74 -1.70
C ALA A 38 0.82 -13.63 -1.89
N ALA A 39 1.64 -13.72 -2.93
CA ALA A 39 2.48 -12.62 -3.38
C ALA A 39 1.58 -11.61 -4.11
N VAL A 40 1.48 -10.40 -3.57
CA VAL A 40 0.61 -9.35 -4.11
C VAL A 40 1.48 -8.25 -4.71
N SER A 41 1.41 -8.09 -6.04
CA SER A 41 1.94 -6.94 -6.78
C SER A 41 0.88 -5.84 -6.94
N GLU A 42 1.31 -4.65 -7.35
CA GLU A 42 0.41 -3.54 -7.69
C GLU A 42 -0.57 -3.95 -8.79
N THR A 43 -0.09 -4.64 -9.82
CA THR A 43 -0.92 -5.15 -10.92
C THR A 43 -1.97 -6.16 -10.44
N SER A 44 -1.61 -7.06 -9.53
CA SER A 44 -2.57 -8.02 -8.96
C SER A 44 -3.59 -7.36 -8.04
N SER A 45 -3.18 -6.31 -7.32
CA SER A 45 -4.05 -5.54 -6.41
C SER A 45 -5.13 -4.77 -7.19
N LEU A 46 -4.76 -4.21 -8.35
CA LEU A 46 -5.68 -3.48 -9.21
C LEU A 46 -6.77 -4.35 -9.84
N GLY A 47 -6.57 -5.67 -9.90
CA GLY A 47 -7.61 -6.62 -10.35
C GLY A 47 -8.75 -6.81 -9.35
N VAL A 48 -8.57 -6.39 -8.09
CA VAL A 48 -9.59 -6.50 -7.04
C VAL A 48 -10.52 -5.28 -7.09
N THR A 49 -11.81 -5.51 -7.33
CA THR A 49 -12.80 -4.44 -7.52
C THR A 49 -12.91 -3.49 -6.31
N ALA A 50 -12.82 -4.03 -5.09
CA ALA A 50 -12.85 -3.23 -3.87
C ALA A 50 -11.66 -2.28 -3.76
N VAL A 51 -10.46 -2.76 -4.10
CA VAL A 51 -9.22 -1.96 -4.09
C VAL A 51 -9.30 -0.88 -5.18
N TRP A 52 -9.71 -1.27 -6.38
CA TRP A 52 -9.84 -0.33 -7.50
C TRP A 52 -10.86 0.77 -7.23
N ALA A 53 -12.01 0.44 -6.62
CA ALA A 53 -13.03 1.44 -6.27
C ALA A 53 -12.49 2.48 -5.26
N CYS A 54 -11.75 2.04 -4.23
CA CYS A 54 -11.13 2.93 -3.26
C CYS A 54 -10.11 3.87 -3.93
N ILE A 55 -9.21 3.31 -4.74
CA ILE A 55 -8.20 4.08 -5.48
C ILE A 55 -8.87 5.08 -6.42
N LYS A 56 -9.94 4.67 -7.12
CA LYS A 56 -10.68 5.54 -8.04
C LYS A 56 -11.27 6.76 -7.32
N VAL A 57 -11.87 6.57 -6.14
CA VAL A 57 -12.40 7.69 -5.35
C VAL A 57 -11.27 8.65 -4.98
N LEU A 58 -10.16 8.15 -4.43
CA LEU A 58 -9.01 8.98 -4.03
C LEU A 58 -8.34 9.69 -5.21
N ALA A 59 -8.15 8.99 -6.33
CA ALA A 59 -7.53 9.57 -7.52
C ALA A 59 -8.40 10.69 -8.11
N ASN A 60 -9.72 10.49 -8.14
CA ASN A 60 -10.64 11.49 -8.68
C ASN A 60 -10.70 12.74 -7.79
N THR A 61 -10.66 12.59 -6.46
CA THR A 61 -10.61 13.76 -5.56
C THR A 61 -9.32 14.55 -5.75
N MET A 62 -8.17 13.89 -5.82
CA MET A 62 -6.89 14.56 -6.07
C MET A 62 -6.85 15.23 -7.45
N ALA A 63 -7.36 14.58 -8.49
CA ALA A 63 -7.40 15.12 -9.84
C ALA A 63 -8.35 16.33 -9.98
N SER A 64 -9.41 16.39 -9.17
CA SER A 64 -10.36 17.52 -9.18
C SER A 64 -9.80 18.81 -8.58
N LEU A 65 -8.67 18.73 -7.86
CA LEU A 65 -8.12 19.89 -7.16
C LEU A 65 -7.34 20.77 -8.16
N PRO A 66 -7.65 22.09 -8.26
CA PRO A 66 -6.89 22.99 -9.10
C PRO A 66 -5.49 23.16 -8.54
N LEU A 67 -4.47 22.76 -9.30
CA LEU A 67 -3.08 22.95 -8.92
C LEU A 67 -2.64 24.39 -9.21
N ILE A 68 -2.87 25.28 -8.25
CA ILE A 68 -2.43 26.67 -8.32
C ILE A 68 -0.99 26.75 -7.81
N THR A 69 -0.04 27.02 -8.72
CA THR A 69 1.36 27.26 -8.37
C THR A 69 1.59 28.74 -8.09
N TYR A 70 2.61 29.05 -7.29
CA TYR A 70 3.02 30.43 -7.01
C TYR A 70 4.54 30.53 -7.13
N LYS A 71 5.02 31.54 -7.86
CA LYS A 71 6.44 31.86 -7.97
C LYS A 71 6.83 32.86 -6.87
N ARG A 72 7.89 32.55 -6.12
CA ARG A 72 8.49 33.50 -5.16
C ARG A 72 9.30 34.54 -5.94
N LEU A 73 9.17 35.81 -5.55
CA LEU A 73 9.93 36.92 -6.12
C LEU A 73 11.06 37.38 -5.17
N ASP A 74 12.22 37.73 -5.73
CA ASP A 74 13.46 38.01 -4.99
C ASP A 74 13.36 39.20 -4.01
N LYS A 75 12.49 40.18 -4.28
CA LYS A 75 12.40 41.45 -3.53
C LYS A 75 11.24 41.52 -2.51
N LYS A 76 10.54 40.41 -2.26
CA LYS A 76 9.21 40.22 -1.61
C LYS A 76 8.06 40.17 -2.63
N GLY A 77 7.26 39.12 -2.53
CA GLY A 77 6.03 38.92 -3.30
C GLY A 77 5.80 37.45 -3.66
N LYS A 78 4.57 37.12 -4.07
CA LYS A 78 4.22 35.86 -4.73
C LYS A 78 3.44 36.20 -5.99
N GLU A 79 3.90 35.69 -7.14
CA GLU A 79 3.20 35.80 -8.42
C GLU A 79 2.46 34.49 -8.69
N ARG A 80 1.25 34.57 -9.26
CA ARG A 80 0.39 33.42 -9.56
C ARG A 80 0.56 33.01 -11.01
#